data_AF-A0A6I3VEB5-F1
#
_entry.id   AF-A0A6I3VEB5-F1
#
_cell.length_a   1.000
_cell.length_b   1.000
_cell.length_c   1.000
_cell.angle_alpha   90.00
_cell.angle_beta   90.00
_cell.angle_gamma   90.00
#
_symmetry.space_group_name_H-M   'P 1'
#
loop_
_entity.id
_entity.type
_entity.pdbx_description
1 polymer ?
#
loop_
_entity_poly.entity_id
_entity_poly.type
_entity_poly.pdbx_seq_one_letter_code
_entity_poly.pdbx_strand_id
1 'polypeptide(L)'
;MAQLTINGVAVKPPKSFQVGIQDIDGETGRNANGDMVRDRITTKRKLDCEWGMMTQGEISQLLHAVSSGFFEVSYPDPMDGQVTKTFYVGDRTAPSYTFTEKLKPWSGAKFNLVER
;
A
#
# COMPACT_ATOMS: atom_id res chain seq x y z
N MET A 1 -12.44 -8.30 12.41
CA MET A 1 -12.06 -6.92 12.03
C MET A 1 -10.95 -7.04 11.00
N ALA A 2 -11.06 -6.38 9.85
CA ALA A 2 -9.98 -6.38 8.88
C ALA A 2 -8.75 -5.67 9.45
N GLN A 3 -7.58 -6.30 9.33
CA GLN A 3 -6.35 -5.83 9.96
C GLN A 3 -5.27 -5.68 8.90
N LEU A 4 -4.58 -4.53 8.89
CA LEU A 4 -3.38 -4.34 8.09
C LEU A 4 -2.18 -4.87 8.88
N THR A 5 -1.54 -5.90 8.36
CA THR A 5 -0.25 -6.39 8.88
C THR A 5 0.82 -6.28 7.81
N ILE A 6 2.01 -5.86 8.21
CA ILE A 6 3.17 -5.73 7.32
C ILE A 6 4.30 -6.54 7.94
N ASN A 7 4.80 -7.52 7.19
CA ASN A 7 5.85 -8.44 7.64
C ASN A 7 5.48 -9.14 8.97
N GLY A 8 4.21 -9.57 9.10
CA GLY A 8 3.66 -10.16 10.33
C GLY A 8 3.41 -9.18 11.48
N VAL A 9 3.80 -7.91 11.35
CA VAL A 9 3.61 -6.89 12.39
C VAL A 9 2.30 -6.16 12.16
N ALA A 10 1.47 -6.10 13.20
CA ALA A 10 0.28 -5.26 13.22
C ALA A 10 0.70 -3.78 13.29
N VAL A 11 0.49 -3.05 12.20
CA VAL A 11 0.78 -1.61 12.14
C VAL A 11 -0.44 -0.80 12.54
N LYS A 12 -0.23 0.46 12.93
CA LYS A 12 -1.32 1.40 13.14
C LYS A 12 -2.21 1.45 11.89
N PRO A 13 -3.54 1.40 12.00
CA PRO A 13 -4.40 1.52 10.84
C PRO A 13 -4.22 2.88 10.17
N PRO A 14 -4.11 2.93 8.83
CA PRO A 14 -4.05 4.18 8.09
C PRO A 14 -5.39 4.94 8.24
N LYS A 15 -5.33 6.27 8.14
CA LYS A 15 -6.54 7.12 8.10
C LYS A 15 -7.24 7.03 6.74
N SER A 16 -6.47 6.79 5.68
CA SER A 16 -6.95 6.59 4.32
C SER A 16 -6.25 5.37 3.73
N PHE A 17 -7.06 4.46 3.19
CA PHE A 17 -6.61 3.22 2.58
C PHE A 17 -7.35 3.02 1.26
N GLN A 18 -6.62 2.99 0.16
CA GLN A 18 -7.18 2.78 -1.17
C GLN A 18 -6.47 1.61 -1.84
N VAL A 19 -7.27 0.65 -2.33
CA VAL A 19 -6.78 -0.47 -3.14
C VAL A 19 -7.02 -0.16 -4.61
N GLY A 20 -5.94 0.15 -5.33
CA GLY A 20 -5.94 0.23 -6.78
C GLY A 20 -5.80 -1.16 -7.40
N ILE A 21 -6.70 -1.49 -8.33
CA ILE A 21 -6.63 -2.71 -9.15
C ILE A 21 -6.00 -2.32 -10.47
N GLN A 22 -4.79 -2.83 -10.72
CA GLN A 22 -4.01 -2.51 -11.90
C GLN A 22 -3.87 -3.72 -12.79
N ASP A 23 -4.20 -3.51 -14.04
CA ASP A 23 -4.36 -4.54 -15.03
C ASP A 23 -3.18 -4.35 -16.00
N ILE A 24 -2.25 -5.30 -16.01
CA ILE A 24 -1.02 -5.22 -16.78
C ILE A 24 -1.24 -5.91 -18.10
N ASP A 25 -1.13 -5.15 -19.18
CA ASP A 25 -1.32 -5.62 -20.55
C ASP A 25 -0.01 -5.78 -21.29
N GLY A 26 0.00 -6.76 -22.18
CA GLY A 26 0.97 -6.89 -23.26
C GLY A 26 0.52 -6.05 -24.45
N GLU A 27 0.24 -6.72 -25.56
CA GLU A 27 -0.21 -6.05 -26.77
C GLU A 27 -1.69 -5.64 -26.68
N THR A 28 -1.97 -4.42 -27.13
CA THR A 28 -3.34 -3.91 -27.27
C THR A 28 -3.53 -3.34 -28.67
N GLY A 29 -4.72 -3.54 -29.23
CA GLY A 29 -4.99 -3.16 -30.62
C GLY A 29 -6.47 -3.10 -30.97
N ARG A 30 -6.72 -3.01 -32.28
CA ARG A 30 -8.05 -3.05 -32.88
C ARG A 30 -8.07 -4.09 -33.99
N ASN A 31 -9.11 -4.93 -34.02
CA ASN A 31 -9.32 -5.84 -35.13
C ASN A 31 -9.91 -5.09 -36.35
N ALA A 32 -10.06 -5.78 -37.49
CA ALA A 32 -10.63 -5.21 -38.71
C ALA A 32 -12.10 -4.76 -38.58
N ASN A 33 -12.82 -5.25 -37.57
CA ASN A 33 -14.19 -4.83 -37.25
C ASN A 33 -14.24 -3.57 -36.36
N GLY A 34 -13.09 -3.09 -35.88
CA GLY A 34 -12.99 -1.96 -34.97
C GLY A 34 -13.11 -2.31 -33.48
N ASP A 35 -13.15 -3.60 -33.13
CA ASP A 35 -13.23 -4.03 -31.72
C ASP A 35 -11.88 -3.92 -31.02
N MET A 36 -11.90 -3.59 -29.72
CA MET A 36 -10.70 -3.65 -28.88
C MET A 36 -10.24 -5.10 -28.71
N VAL A 37 -8.98 -5.36 -29.04
CA VAL A 37 -8.28 -6.58 -28.64
C VAL A 37 -7.25 -6.19 -27.58
N ARG A 38 -7.24 -6.93 -26.48
CA ARG A 38 -6.37 -6.66 -25.33
C ARG A 38 -5.80 -7.97 -24.81
N ASP A 39 -4.48 -8.04 -24.73
CA ASP A 39 -3.77 -9.15 -24.08
C ASP A 39 -3.45 -8.79 -22.62
N ARG A 40 -4.27 -9.27 -21.68
CA ARG A 40 -4.08 -9.04 -20.25
C ARG A 40 -3.15 -10.09 -19.66
N ILE A 41 -1.94 -9.69 -19.29
CA ILE A 41 -0.91 -10.57 -18.73
C ILE A 41 -1.25 -10.93 -17.28
N THR A 42 -1.52 -9.93 -16.45
CA THR A 42 -1.78 -10.14 -15.01
C THR A 42 -2.51 -8.96 -14.39
N THR A 43 -2.92 -9.12 -13.13
CA THR A 43 -3.53 -8.06 -12.34
C THR A 43 -2.84 -7.96 -11.01
N LYS A 44 -2.43 -6.75 -10.68
CA LYS A 44 -1.70 -6.40 -9.48
C LYS A 44 -2.51 -5.42 -8.64
N ARG A 45 -2.17 -5.33 -7.37
CA ARG A 45 -2.73 -4.35 -6.43
C ARG A 45 -1.69 -3.27 -6.13
N LYS A 46 -2.18 -2.03 -6.04
CA LYS A 46 -1.45 -0.89 -5.53
C LYS A 46 -2.20 -0.34 -4.33
N LEU A 47 -1.59 -0.38 -3.15
CA LEU A 47 -2.19 0.16 -1.93
C LEU A 47 -1.67 1.56 -1.71
N ASP A 48 -2.55 2.55 -1.76
CA ASP A 48 -2.24 3.93 -1.40
C ASP A 48 -2.66 4.15 0.06
N CYS A 49 -1.68 4.37 0.93
CA CYS A 49 -1.89 4.44 2.38
C CYS A 49 -1.46 5.81 2.92
N GLU A 50 -2.30 6.40 3.78
CA GLU A 50 -1.98 7.61 4.52
C GLU A 50 -2.32 7.45 6.00
N TRP A 51 -1.40 7.79 6.88
CA TRP A 51 -1.55 7.70 8.32
C TRP A 51 -1.81 9.07 8.94
N GLY A 52 -2.64 9.08 9.99
CA GLY A 52 -2.89 10.26 10.82
C GLY A 52 -1.77 10.52 11.83
N MET A 53 -2.13 11.06 13.00
CA MET A 53 -1.16 11.32 14.06
C MET A 53 -0.53 10.04 14.61
N MET A 54 0.79 9.96 14.58
CA MET A 54 1.59 8.83 15.05
C MET A 54 2.60 9.27 16.11
N THR A 55 2.85 8.39 17.08
CA THR A 55 4.00 8.52 17.98
C THR A 55 5.30 8.17 17.25
N GLN A 56 6.44 8.53 17.83
CA GLN A 56 7.75 8.12 17.31
C GLN A 56 7.88 6.60 17.18
N GLY A 57 7.39 5.85 18.19
CA GLY A 57 7.42 4.38 18.17
C GLY A 57 6.54 3.78 17.07
N GLU A 58 5.32 4.31 16.89
CA GLU A 58 4.41 3.83 15.85
C GLU A 58 4.98 4.04 14.44
N ILE A 59 5.56 5.21 14.16
CA ILE A 59 6.12 5.49 12.83
C ILE A 59 7.41 4.72 12.57
N SER A 60 8.25 4.56 13.60
CA SER A 60 9.48 3.75 13.51
C SER A 60 9.13 2.29 13.20
N GLN A 61 8.17 1.70 13.92
CA GLN A 61 7.69 0.35 13.65
C GLN A 61 7.15 0.21 12.21
N LEU A 62 6.37 1.18 11.74
CA LEU A 62 5.84 1.19 10.37
C LEU A 62 6.97 1.22 9.33
N LEU A 63 7.93 2.13 9.48
CA LEU A 63 9.03 2.31 8.53
C LEU A 63 10.00 1.12 8.53
N HIS A 64 10.25 0.50 9.68
CA HIS A 64 11.03 -0.75 9.78
C HIS A 64 10.29 -1.95 9.18
N ALA A 65 8.96 -2.03 9.32
CA ALA A 65 8.19 -3.12 8.71
C ALA A 65 8.27 -3.11 7.17
N VAL A 66 8.43 -1.93 6.57
CA VAL A 66 8.54 -1.74 5.10
C VAL A 66 9.99 -1.54 4.62
N SER A 67 11.01 -1.78 5.45
CA SER A 67 12.40 -1.54 5.04
C SER A 67 13.00 -2.64 4.16
N SER A 68 12.42 -3.84 4.20
CA SER A 68 12.82 -4.96 3.34
C SER A 68 12.47 -4.68 1.87
N GLY A 69 13.27 -5.22 0.94
CA GLY A 69 13.03 -5.03 -0.50
C GLY A 69 11.66 -5.53 -0.96
N PHE A 70 11.27 -6.72 -0.49
CA PHE A 70 9.91 -7.25 -0.61
C PHE A 70 9.46 -7.78 0.75
N PHE A 71 8.18 -7.66 1.05
CA PHE A 71 7.59 -8.13 2.30
C PHE A 71 6.12 -8.50 2.11
N GLU A 72 5.62 -9.36 3.00
CA GLU A 72 4.22 -9.76 3.00
C GLU A 72 3.35 -8.69 3.65
N VAL A 73 2.21 -8.40 3.03
CA VAL A 73 1.19 -7.49 3.54
C VAL A 73 -0.13 -8.24 3.57
N SER A 74 -0.73 -8.33 4.75
CA SER A 74 -2.11 -8.78 4.90
C SER A 74 -3.03 -7.58 4.98
N TYR A 75 -4.04 -7.51 4.11
CA TYR A 75 -4.94 -6.36 4.01
C TYR A 75 -6.34 -6.77 3.53
N PRO A 76 -7.38 -5.95 3.78
CA PRO A 76 -8.69 -6.15 3.19
C PRO A 76 -8.69 -5.71 1.71
N ASP A 77 -8.65 -6.68 0.82
CA ASP A 77 -8.89 -6.46 -0.61
C ASP A 77 -10.41 -6.35 -0.86
N PRO A 78 -10.86 -5.35 -1.65
CA PRO A 78 -12.29 -5.15 -1.92
C PRO A 78 -12.92 -6.26 -2.77
N MET A 79 -12.13 -7.07 -3.46
CA MET A 79 -12.59 -8.18 -4.30
C MET A 79 -12.51 -9.52 -3.56
N ASP A 80 -11.38 -9.77 -2.90
CA ASP A 80 -11.05 -11.11 -2.38
C ASP A 80 -11.17 -11.22 -0.85
N GLY A 81 -11.51 -10.12 -0.16
CA GLY A 81 -11.56 -10.07 1.30
C GLY A 81 -10.16 -9.96 1.91
N GLN A 82 -9.94 -10.54 3.09
CA GLN A 82 -8.63 -10.48 3.73
C GLN A 82 -7.64 -11.39 2.99
N VAL A 83 -6.62 -10.80 2.37
CA VAL A 83 -5.58 -11.53 1.62
C VAL A 83 -4.20 -11.14 2.09
N THR A 84 -3.23 -12.04 1.90
CA THR A 84 -1.81 -11.78 2.12
C THR A 84 -1.08 -11.88 0.80
N LYS A 85 -0.39 -10.81 0.40
CA LYS A 85 0.43 -10.80 -0.83
C LYS A 85 1.78 -10.12 -0.59
N THR A 86 2.68 -10.27 -1.56
CA THR A 86 4.04 -9.70 -1.50
C THR A 86 4.08 -8.34 -2.19
N PHE A 87 4.58 -7.33 -1.48
CA PHE A 87 4.69 -5.96 -1.96
C PHE A 87 6.11 -5.43 -1.81
N TYR A 88 6.40 -4.35 -2.53
CA TYR A 88 7.48 -3.43 -2.21
C TYR A 88 6.91 -2.04 -1.92
N VAL A 89 7.68 -1.20 -1.22
CA VAL A 89 7.30 0.18 -0.90
C VAL A 89 7.89 1.15 -1.92
N GLY A 90 7.08 2.13 -2.35
CA GLY A 90 7.56 3.29 -3.09
C GLY A 90 8.25 4.31 -2.17
N ASP A 91 8.32 5.56 -2.63
CA ASP A 91 8.84 6.66 -1.82
C ASP A 91 8.00 6.87 -0.55
N ARG A 92 8.69 7.12 0.56
CA ARG A 92 8.09 7.27 1.90
C ARG A 92 8.22 8.70 2.36
N THR A 93 7.08 9.28 2.73
CA THR A 93 7.03 10.62 3.34
C THR A 93 6.50 10.51 4.75
N ALA A 94 7.12 11.24 5.68
CA ALA A 94 6.76 11.28 7.09
C ALA A 94 6.86 12.74 7.58
N PRO A 95 5.79 13.55 7.42
CA PRO A 95 5.80 14.92 7.87
C PRO A 95 5.79 14.98 9.40
N SER A 96 6.65 15.83 9.96
CA SER A 96 6.57 16.15 11.38
C SER A 96 5.58 17.29 11.62
N TYR A 97 4.61 17.06 12.49
CA TYR A 97 3.67 18.07 12.96
C TYR A 97 4.28 18.93 14.08
N THR A 98 5.15 18.34 14.91
CA THR A 98 5.85 19.03 16.00
C THR A 98 7.14 18.29 16.32
N PHE A 99 8.16 19.02 16.75
CA PHE A 99 9.41 18.45 17.24
C PHE A 99 9.34 17.98 18.70
N THR A 100 8.18 18.15 19.36
CA THR A 100 7.99 17.73 20.75
C THR A 100 7.29 16.38 20.83
N GLU A 101 7.86 15.43 21.58
CA GLU A 101 7.28 14.09 21.72
C GLU A 101 5.92 14.07 22.43
N LYS A 102 5.61 15.12 23.19
CA LYS A 102 4.36 15.25 23.95
C LYS A 102 3.09 15.27 23.08
N LEU A 103 3.21 15.59 21.77
CA LEU A 103 2.05 15.87 20.91
C LEU A 103 1.96 14.99 19.65
N LYS A 104 2.49 13.75 19.68
CA LYS A 104 2.55 12.84 18.51
C LYS A 104 3.22 13.55 17.31
N PRO A 105 4.56 13.45 17.21
CA PRO A 105 5.34 14.33 16.35
C PRO A 105 5.09 14.14 14.85
N TRP A 106 4.42 13.06 14.42
CA TRP A 106 4.24 12.73 13.00
C TRP A 106 2.78 12.74 12.61
N SER A 107 2.46 13.34 11.46
CA SER A 107 1.11 13.32 10.91
C SER A 107 1.15 13.43 9.40
N GLY A 108 0.37 12.60 8.71
CA GLY A 108 0.34 12.60 7.25
C GLY A 108 1.45 11.75 6.62
N ALA A 109 1.97 10.75 7.34
CA ALA A 109 2.88 9.80 6.71
C ALA A 109 2.15 9.10 5.55
N LYS A 110 2.78 9.06 4.38
CA LYS A 110 2.15 8.57 3.15
C LYS A 110 3.16 7.80 2.32
N PHE A 111 2.73 6.65 1.83
CA PHE A 111 3.45 5.86 0.84
C PHE A 111 2.53 4.86 0.16
N ASN A 112 3.03 4.31 -0.94
CA ASN A 112 2.32 3.33 -1.74
C ASN A 112 3.02 1.97 -1.62
N LEU A 113 2.23 0.91 -1.56
CA LEU A 113 2.70 -0.47 -1.63
C LEU A 113 2.29 -1.05 -2.97
N VAL A 114 3.25 -1.57 -3.74
CA VAL A 114 3.00 -2.11 -5.08
C VAL A 114 3.26 -3.62 -5.08
N GLU A 115 2.27 -4.39 -5.54
CA GLU A 115 2.34 -5.86 -5.59
C GLU A 115 3.43 -6.29 -6.58
N ARG A 116 4.24 -7.27 -6.17
CA ARG A 116 5.25 -7.91 -7.02
C ARG A 116 4.60 -8.81 -8.06
#